data_AF-A0A6I2SX47-F1
#
_entry.id   AF-A0A6I2SX47-F1
#
_cell.length_a   1.000
_cell.length_b   1.000
_cell.length_c   1.000
_cell.angle_alpha   90.00
_cell.angle_beta   90.00
_cell.angle_gamma   90.00
#
_symmetry.space_group_name_H-M   'P 1'
#
loop_
_entity.id
_entity.type
_entity.pdbx_description
1 polymer ?
#
loop_
_entity_poly.entity_id
_entity_poly.type
_entity_poly.pdbx_seq_one_letter_code
_entity_poly.pdbx_strand_id
1 'polypeptide(L)'
;MMHRTTDIAPAVSARQAERPEPAAQPVADAADMMRGCPVSFAGGGAGGADLRAQAALVRQMTERAPVAAGRLMRSLQRDYGNRYVQRMLTRQADATTGVVQAQHEEEEEPIQARSIAGKPLQRKIVMATGGTPAWQEMRAADRRAFLTRHASTWGRRADRQLAARIAEDLAATGDDLRFDNEAELAREIRKRIVTSSVMVEAQMPASGVTGFAYPFRGAARYYGPRVNYDARDYWQPSVPDNYALRRDRARQQRMDAVGQDNDKAAVYGDPTKPYRFTLTTLGRRNPYTALVSLFNPQPVHKKSLIHCDYFVTLVHYRSFADALTPSEFNRRVQAGTIPMVLKWDGFDDIEASTATAAGTHLQMVIPTRRNDLVIGDHVYFFNHKAYDVLIQGVGGVWRLENAILVDRLRGVDYFLGHGSGYETEGGIKRKLLREYNNHVAQARQIIAATERGSARSRADARTRLARMFPTLVKRGNVYYLVGVNRVGVAINEPLRFLTEADIPGLYSPDTYVSAANPGTFYIVRRPVESR
;
A
#
# COMPACT_ATOMS: atom_id res chain seq x y z
N MET A 1 -13.90 0.19 70.12
CA MET A 1 -14.76 -0.97 69.79
C MET A 1 -16.20 -0.46 69.77
N MET A 2 -16.82 -0.51 68.59
CA MET A 2 -18.25 -0.37 68.24
C MET A 2 -19.16 0.59 69.03
N HIS A 3 -19.64 1.63 68.34
CA HIS A 3 -21.01 2.14 68.49
C HIS A 3 -21.65 2.42 67.13
N ARG A 4 -22.88 1.91 66.97
CA ARG A 4 -23.84 2.16 65.88
C ARG A 4 -24.76 3.34 66.23
N THR A 5 -25.62 3.67 65.25
CA THR A 5 -26.93 4.37 65.27
C THR A 5 -26.88 5.92 65.26
N THR A 6 -27.67 6.68 64.51
CA THR A 6 -28.76 6.47 63.52
C THR A 6 -29.11 7.83 62.88
N ASP A 7 -29.60 7.80 61.63
CA ASP A 7 -30.70 8.55 61.00
C ASP A 7 -30.82 10.09 60.95
N ILE A 8 -31.54 10.47 59.88
CA ILE A 8 -32.48 11.59 59.68
C ILE A 8 -32.04 12.65 58.64
N ALA A 9 -32.72 12.61 57.49
CA ALA A 9 -32.85 13.71 56.53
C ALA A 9 -33.84 14.76 57.04
N PRO A 10 -33.78 16.02 56.55
CA PRO A 10 -34.86 16.44 55.65
C PRO A 10 -34.46 17.41 54.52
N ALA A 11 -35.35 17.51 53.54
CA ALA A 11 -35.31 18.43 52.41
C ALA A 11 -35.84 19.83 52.77
N VAL A 12 -35.27 20.91 52.20
CA VAL A 12 -35.97 22.18 51.88
C VAL A 12 -35.31 22.89 50.68
N SER A 13 -36.18 23.38 49.80
CA SER A 13 -35.98 24.22 48.60
C SER A 13 -35.56 25.67 48.90
N ALA A 14 -34.76 26.31 48.02
CA ALA A 14 -35.04 27.66 47.50
C ALA A 14 -33.96 28.18 46.50
N ARG A 15 -34.47 28.55 45.31
CA ARG A 15 -34.15 29.74 44.48
C ARG A 15 -32.69 30.12 44.21
N GLN A 16 -32.32 30.12 42.92
CA GLN A 16 -31.47 31.17 42.37
C GLN A 16 -31.88 31.56 40.93
N ALA A 17 -31.92 32.88 40.76
CA ALA A 17 -32.42 33.74 39.69
C ALA A 17 -32.15 33.35 38.22
N GLU A 18 -33.17 33.63 37.41
CA GLU A 18 -33.16 33.75 35.95
C GLU A 18 -32.21 34.86 35.48
N ARG A 19 -31.45 34.60 34.41
CA ARG A 19 -30.76 35.60 33.60
C ARG A 19 -31.58 35.85 32.32
N PRO A 20 -31.75 37.09 31.86
CA PRO A 20 -32.48 37.38 30.63
C PRO A 20 -31.66 37.01 29.40
N GLU A 21 -32.33 36.42 28.40
CA GLU A 21 -31.84 36.29 27.03
C GLU A 21 -31.64 37.68 26.39
N PRO A 22 -30.55 37.93 25.65
CA PRO A 22 -30.46 39.09 24.78
C PRO A 22 -31.25 38.85 23.49
N ALA A 23 -32.11 39.82 23.16
CA ALA A 23 -32.89 39.88 21.94
C ALA A 23 -32.02 39.75 20.67
N ALA A 24 -32.49 38.94 19.73
CA ALA A 24 -31.93 38.85 18.39
C ALA A 24 -32.16 40.16 17.62
N GLN A 25 -31.07 40.78 17.13
CA GLN A 25 -31.15 41.82 16.10
C GLN A 25 -31.37 41.19 14.72
N PRO A 26 -32.11 41.85 13.79
CA PRO A 26 -32.30 41.34 12.44
C PRO A 26 -31.00 41.45 11.64
N VAL A 27 -30.58 40.34 11.03
CA VAL A 27 -29.48 40.31 10.07
C VAL A 27 -29.97 40.91 8.77
N ALA A 28 -29.43 42.08 8.41
CA ALA A 28 -29.58 42.68 7.09
C ALA A 28 -28.86 41.85 6.01
N ASP A 29 -29.40 41.90 4.80
CA ASP A 29 -29.14 41.06 3.63
C ASP A 29 -27.66 40.76 3.31
N ALA A 30 -27.37 39.47 3.14
CA ALA A 30 -26.10 38.91 2.66
C ALA A 30 -25.80 39.18 1.16
N ALA A 31 -26.60 40.03 0.50
CA ALA A 31 -26.48 40.33 -0.92
C ALA A 31 -25.47 41.45 -1.25
N ASP A 32 -25.00 42.20 -0.25
CA ASP A 32 -24.18 43.40 -0.50
C ASP A 32 -22.66 43.20 -0.37
N MET A 33 -22.21 42.11 0.27
CA MET A 33 -20.76 41.80 0.38
C MET A 33 -20.12 41.23 -0.90
N MET A 34 -20.91 40.94 -1.94
CA MET A 34 -20.43 40.25 -3.16
C MET A 34 -20.14 41.17 -4.36
N ARG A 35 -20.30 42.50 -4.24
CA ARG A 35 -20.15 43.42 -5.38
C ARG A 35 -18.83 44.20 -5.48
N GLY A 36 -17.83 43.86 -4.66
CA GLY A 36 -16.69 44.76 -4.42
C GLY A 36 -15.28 44.24 -4.69
N CYS A 37 -15.03 43.25 -5.55
CA CYS A 37 -13.65 42.83 -5.88
C CYS A 37 -13.49 42.32 -7.32
N PRO A 38 -12.85 43.09 -8.23
CA PRO A 38 -12.33 42.54 -9.47
C PRO A 38 -10.89 42.04 -9.23
N VAL A 39 -10.66 40.73 -9.31
CA VAL A 39 -9.29 40.18 -9.38
C VAL A 39 -9.11 39.57 -10.78
N SER A 40 -8.35 40.25 -11.63
CA SER A 40 -7.88 39.70 -12.89
C SER A 40 -6.77 38.68 -12.63
N PHE A 41 -6.82 37.55 -13.34
CA PHE A 41 -5.75 36.55 -13.35
C PHE A 41 -4.94 36.71 -14.63
N ALA A 42 -3.78 37.35 -14.54
CA ALA A 42 -2.76 37.30 -15.57
C ALA A 42 -1.36 37.32 -14.93
N GLY A 43 -0.48 36.42 -15.37
CA GLY A 43 0.97 36.59 -15.30
C GLY A 43 1.67 35.86 -14.15
N GLY A 44 2.66 35.02 -14.49
CA GLY A 44 3.39 34.17 -13.55
C GLY A 44 4.37 34.90 -12.61
N GLY A 45 4.78 34.19 -11.55
CA GLY A 45 5.96 34.51 -10.76
C GLY A 45 5.76 34.46 -9.23
N ALA A 46 6.60 33.69 -8.54
CA ALA A 46 6.86 33.70 -7.08
C ALA A 46 5.77 33.14 -6.12
N GLY A 47 5.69 31.81 -5.99
CA GLY A 47 4.80 31.12 -5.04
C GLY A 47 5.41 30.92 -3.64
N GLY A 48 5.41 31.96 -2.81
CA GLY A 48 5.70 31.87 -1.37
C GLY A 48 4.82 32.75 -0.49
N ALA A 49 4.47 33.95 -0.98
CA ALA A 49 3.58 34.88 -0.28
C ALA A 49 2.09 34.47 -0.36
N ASP A 50 1.71 33.79 -1.45
CA ASP A 50 0.31 33.41 -1.75
C ASP A 50 -0.26 32.35 -0.78
N LEU A 51 0.57 31.38 -0.35
CA LEU A 51 0.13 30.30 0.53
C LEU A 51 -0.22 30.76 1.96
N ARG A 52 0.42 31.82 2.47
CA ARG A 52 0.11 32.36 3.82
C ARG A 52 -1.20 33.14 3.81
N ALA A 53 -1.46 33.90 2.75
CA ALA A 53 -2.72 34.62 2.57
C ALA A 53 -3.89 33.63 2.41
N GLN A 54 -3.71 32.57 1.63
CA GLN A 54 -4.70 31.49 1.49
C GLN A 54 -4.96 30.76 2.81
N ALA A 55 -3.93 30.47 3.60
CA ALA A 55 -4.08 29.82 4.92
C ALA A 55 -4.82 30.72 5.93
N ALA A 56 -4.54 32.04 5.95
CA ALA A 56 -5.23 33.00 6.80
C ALA A 56 -6.72 33.14 6.41
N LEU A 57 -7.01 33.18 5.11
CA LEU A 57 -8.39 33.25 4.60
C LEU A 57 -9.19 31.98 4.93
N VAL A 58 -8.60 30.80 4.74
CA VAL A 58 -9.25 29.52 5.11
C VAL A 58 -9.54 29.48 6.62
N ARG A 59 -8.61 29.95 7.47
CA ARG A 59 -8.82 30.01 8.92
C ARG A 59 -9.98 30.94 9.29
N GLN A 60 -9.99 32.15 8.73
CA GLN A 60 -11.06 33.13 8.96
C GLN A 60 -12.42 32.64 8.46
N MET A 61 -12.47 31.94 7.32
CA MET A 61 -13.70 31.36 6.78
C MET A 61 -14.18 30.15 7.59
N THR A 62 -13.28 29.35 8.16
CA THR A 62 -13.64 28.19 8.98
C THR A 62 -14.28 28.62 10.32
N GLU A 63 -13.84 29.75 10.86
CA GLU A 63 -14.37 30.33 12.11
C GLU A 63 -15.73 31.02 11.92
N ARG A 64 -15.99 31.63 10.75
CA ARG A 64 -17.20 32.43 10.51
C ARG A 64 -18.27 31.77 9.63
N ALA A 65 -17.89 30.83 8.77
CA ALA A 65 -18.79 30.21 7.79
C ALA A 65 -18.30 28.79 7.38
N PRO A 66 -18.38 27.80 8.28
CA PRO A 66 -17.76 26.47 8.08
C PRO A 66 -18.26 25.74 6.83
N VAL A 67 -19.51 25.98 6.41
CA VAL A 67 -20.07 25.40 5.17
C VAL A 67 -19.42 25.99 3.91
N ALA A 68 -19.11 27.29 3.90
CA ALA A 68 -18.44 27.97 2.80
C ALA A 68 -16.94 27.59 2.72
N ALA A 69 -16.27 27.50 3.88
CA ALA A 69 -14.89 26.99 3.97
C ALA A 69 -14.78 25.55 3.42
N GLY A 70 -15.76 24.69 3.72
CA GLY A 70 -15.83 23.34 3.15
C GLY A 70 -15.99 23.32 1.63
N ARG A 71 -16.74 24.27 1.03
CA ARG A 71 -16.88 24.38 -0.43
C ARG A 71 -15.59 24.87 -1.09
N LEU A 72 -14.91 25.86 -0.50
CA LEU A 72 -13.63 26.38 -0.99
C LEU A 72 -12.52 25.33 -0.95
N MET A 73 -12.39 24.59 0.17
CA MET A 73 -11.42 23.51 0.31
C MET A 73 -11.62 22.41 -0.74
N ARG A 74 -12.87 22.03 -1.03
CA ARG A 74 -13.21 21.08 -2.11
C ARG A 74 -12.91 21.62 -3.53
N SER A 75 -12.91 22.93 -3.72
CA SER A 75 -12.51 23.56 -4.99
C SER A 75 -10.99 23.55 -5.17
N LEU A 76 -10.26 23.97 -4.13
CA LEU A 76 -8.79 23.97 -4.12
C LEU A 76 -8.22 22.55 -4.27
N GLN A 77 -8.86 21.55 -3.64
CA GLN A 77 -8.49 20.14 -3.78
C GLN A 77 -8.70 19.62 -5.22
N ARG A 78 -9.72 20.10 -5.93
CA ARG A 78 -9.95 19.77 -7.35
C ARG A 78 -8.89 20.39 -8.26
N ASP A 79 -8.59 21.67 -8.08
CA ASP A 79 -7.61 22.36 -8.91
C ASP A 79 -6.18 21.84 -8.69
N TYR A 80 -5.84 21.49 -7.45
CA TYR A 80 -4.52 20.94 -7.15
C TYR A 80 -4.35 19.53 -7.72
N GLY A 81 -5.36 18.66 -7.61
CA GLY A 81 -5.35 17.32 -8.22
C GLY A 81 -5.16 17.36 -9.74
N ASN A 82 -5.85 18.28 -10.43
CA ASN A 82 -5.71 18.44 -11.88
C ASN A 82 -4.31 18.94 -12.29
N ARG A 83 -3.71 19.87 -11.53
CA ARG A 83 -2.35 20.37 -11.81
C ARG A 83 -1.26 19.33 -11.50
N TYR A 84 -1.49 18.45 -10.52
CA TYR A 84 -0.55 17.38 -10.19
C TYR A 84 -0.49 16.31 -11.29
N VAL A 85 -1.65 15.88 -11.81
CA VAL A 85 -1.74 14.94 -12.94
C VAL A 85 -1.06 15.50 -14.18
N GLN A 86 -1.26 16.79 -14.49
CA GLN A 86 -0.60 17.44 -15.63
C GLN A 86 0.94 17.46 -15.50
N ARG A 87 1.49 17.78 -14.32
CA ARG A 87 2.96 17.77 -14.11
C ARG A 87 3.59 16.38 -14.20
N MET A 88 2.86 15.33 -13.79
CA MET A 88 3.31 13.95 -14.00
C MET A 88 3.38 13.60 -15.49
N LEU A 89 2.34 13.96 -16.25
CA LEU A 89 2.30 13.69 -17.69
C LEU A 89 3.40 14.43 -18.47
N THR A 90 3.78 15.65 -18.06
CA THR A 90 4.87 16.40 -18.71
C THR A 90 6.25 15.78 -18.49
N ARG A 91 6.54 15.22 -17.30
CA ARG A 91 7.85 14.61 -17.00
C ARG A 91 8.10 13.27 -17.69
N GLN A 92 7.05 12.64 -18.21
CA GLN A 92 7.13 11.32 -18.84
C GLN A 92 7.41 11.40 -20.35
N ALA A 93 7.16 12.55 -20.98
CA ALA A 93 7.44 12.76 -22.41
C ALA A 93 8.94 12.75 -22.73
N ASP A 94 9.80 13.12 -21.78
CA ASP A 94 11.24 13.32 -21.99
C ASP A 94 12.08 12.03 -21.90
N ALA A 95 11.49 10.88 -21.56
CA ALA A 95 12.23 9.67 -21.18
C ALA A 95 12.22 8.53 -22.23
N THR A 96 11.70 8.75 -23.44
CA THR A 96 11.27 7.66 -24.35
C THR A 96 12.03 7.58 -25.68
N THR A 97 13.37 7.56 -25.67
CA THR A 97 14.17 7.30 -26.90
C THR A 97 15.40 6.43 -26.63
N GLY A 98 15.34 5.14 -27.03
CA GLY A 98 16.50 4.25 -27.15
C GLY A 98 16.15 2.76 -27.09
N VAL A 99 16.19 2.07 -28.24
CA VAL A 99 16.00 0.61 -28.39
C VAL A 99 17.19 0.04 -29.18
N VAL A 100 17.75 -1.10 -28.77
CA VAL A 100 18.62 -1.96 -29.59
C VAL A 100 18.34 -3.44 -29.28
N GLN A 101 18.19 -4.26 -30.33
CA GLN A 101 17.96 -5.71 -30.32
C GLN A 101 19.28 -6.51 -30.33
N ALA A 102 19.28 -7.70 -29.71
CA ALA A 102 20.19 -8.79 -30.05
C ALA A 102 19.54 -10.16 -29.74
N GLN A 103 19.70 -11.11 -30.66
CA GLN A 103 19.24 -12.50 -30.61
C GLN A 103 20.39 -13.43 -30.20
N HIS A 104 20.11 -14.50 -29.45
CA HIS A 104 20.78 -15.79 -29.62
C HIS A 104 20.02 -16.92 -28.90
N GLU A 105 20.00 -18.08 -29.56
CA GLU A 105 19.30 -19.35 -29.26
C GLU A 105 20.17 -20.38 -28.51
N GLU A 106 19.51 -21.51 -28.19
CA GLU A 106 19.94 -22.85 -27.68
C GLU A 106 19.91 -23.01 -26.15
N GLU A 107 18.92 -23.68 -25.54
CA GLU A 107 18.42 -25.09 -25.57
C GLU A 107 19.09 -25.98 -24.50
N GLU A 108 18.33 -26.29 -23.44
CA GLU A 108 18.39 -27.56 -22.68
C GLU A 108 17.07 -27.75 -21.87
N GLU A 109 16.64 -29.01 -21.71
CA GLU A 109 15.26 -29.51 -21.56
C GLU A 109 14.55 -29.35 -20.17
N PRO A 110 13.20 -29.50 -20.12
CA PRO A 110 12.33 -28.86 -19.13
C PRO A 110 11.84 -29.75 -17.97
N ILE A 111 11.48 -29.09 -16.86
CA ILE A 111 10.43 -29.59 -15.95
C ILE A 111 9.11 -29.53 -16.73
N GLN A 112 8.40 -30.65 -16.87
CA GLN A 112 7.17 -30.77 -17.65
C GLN A 112 6.09 -29.75 -17.26
N ALA A 113 6.09 -28.59 -17.91
CA ALA A 113 4.90 -27.79 -18.13
C ALA A 113 4.08 -28.53 -19.20
N ARG A 114 2.84 -28.90 -18.89
CA ARG A 114 1.90 -29.36 -19.91
C ARG A 114 1.74 -28.26 -20.95
N SER A 115 2.37 -28.43 -22.10
CA SER A 115 2.11 -27.66 -23.32
C SER A 115 0.66 -27.93 -23.74
N ILE A 116 -0.21 -26.94 -23.54
CA ILE A 116 -1.49 -26.89 -24.23
C ILE A 116 -1.25 -26.03 -25.47
N ALA A 117 -1.01 -26.69 -26.60
CA ALA A 117 -1.07 -26.06 -27.92
C ALA A 117 -2.52 -25.63 -28.19
N GLY A 118 -2.89 -24.45 -27.70
CA GLY A 118 -4.21 -23.85 -27.87
C GLY A 118 -4.20 -22.81 -28.98
N LYS A 119 -5.24 -22.87 -29.84
CA LYS A 119 -5.64 -21.80 -30.78
C LYS A 119 -5.59 -20.42 -30.09
N PRO A 120 -5.43 -19.30 -30.82
CA PRO A 120 -5.48 -17.96 -30.22
C PRO A 120 -6.80 -17.80 -29.47
N LEU A 121 -6.72 -17.87 -28.15
CA LEU A 121 -7.85 -17.69 -27.25
C LEU A 121 -8.29 -16.24 -27.39
N GLN A 122 -9.46 -16.01 -27.99
CA GLN A 122 -10.19 -14.76 -27.83
C GLN A 122 -11.03 -14.88 -26.57
N ARG A 123 -10.67 -14.09 -25.55
CA ARG A 123 -10.93 -14.24 -24.11
C ARG A 123 -11.82 -13.09 -23.62
N LYS A 124 -12.78 -13.37 -22.72
CA LYS A 124 -14.08 -12.68 -22.74
C LYS A 124 -14.68 -12.54 -21.33
N ILE A 125 -15.32 -11.40 -21.03
CA ILE A 125 -16.32 -11.30 -19.95
C ILE A 125 -17.51 -12.12 -20.42
N VAL A 126 -17.89 -13.16 -19.69
CA VAL A 126 -18.95 -14.06 -20.11
C VAL A 126 -20.12 -14.00 -19.13
N MET A 127 -21.30 -13.67 -19.65
CA MET A 127 -22.52 -13.51 -18.86
C MET A 127 -23.47 -14.67 -19.13
N ALA A 128 -24.16 -15.16 -18.10
CA ALA A 128 -25.29 -16.07 -18.31
C ALA A 128 -26.45 -15.32 -18.99
N THR A 129 -27.05 -15.94 -20.02
CA THR A 129 -28.18 -15.35 -20.75
C THR A 129 -29.49 -16.01 -20.32
N GLY A 130 -30.41 -15.22 -19.73
CA GLY A 130 -31.85 -15.54 -19.71
C GLY A 130 -32.27 -16.91 -19.14
N GLY A 131 -31.67 -17.38 -18.05
CA GLY A 131 -32.09 -18.63 -17.38
C GLY A 131 -31.68 -19.92 -18.09
N THR A 132 -30.99 -19.83 -19.23
CA THR A 132 -30.30 -20.96 -19.87
C THR A 132 -28.81 -20.91 -19.53
N PRO A 133 -28.12 -22.08 -19.47
CA PRO A 133 -26.69 -22.16 -19.19
C PRO A 133 -25.80 -21.69 -20.36
N ALA A 134 -26.34 -20.87 -21.28
CA ALA A 134 -25.61 -20.33 -22.40
C ALA A 134 -24.80 -19.11 -21.93
N TRP A 135 -23.48 -19.32 -21.86
CA TRP A 135 -22.48 -18.32 -21.53
C TRP A 135 -22.16 -17.48 -22.77
N GLN A 136 -22.51 -16.19 -22.75
CA GLN A 136 -22.28 -15.28 -23.87
C GLN A 136 -21.25 -14.20 -23.52
N GLU A 137 -20.29 -13.98 -24.42
CA GLU A 137 -19.38 -12.86 -24.32
C GLU A 137 -20.09 -11.51 -24.38
N MET A 138 -19.71 -10.63 -23.47
CA MET A 138 -20.10 -9.24 -23.47
C MET A 138 -19.30 -8.44 -24.48
N ARG A 139 -19.94 -8.00 -25.57
CA ARG A 139 -19.30 -7.18 -26.61
C ARG A 139 -18.94 -5.80 -26.05
N ALA A 140 -18.05 -5.07 -26.73
CA ALA A 140 -17.65 -3.73 -26.31
C ALA A 140 -18.85 -2.75 -26.20
N ALA A 141 -19.85 -2.86 -27.06
CA ALA A 141 -21.07 -2.06 -26.98
C ALA A 141 -21.89 -2.40 -25.71
N ASP A 142 -22.02 -3.69 -25.39
CA ASP A 142 -22.73 -4.17 -24.21
C ASP A 142 -22.03 -3.73 -22.93
N ARG A 143 -20.69 -3.81 -22.88
CA ARG A 143 -19.88 -3.30 -21.75
C ARG A 143 -20.10 -1.81 -21.51
N ARG A 144 -20.10 -0.99 -22.56
CA ARG A 144 -20.39 0.45 -22.45
C ARG A 144 -21.81 0.71 -21.94
N ALA A 145 -22.80 -0.03 -22.45
CA ALA A 145 -24.18 0.07 -22.00
C ALA A 145 -24.31 -0.31 -20.51
N PHE A 146 -23.67 -1.41 -20.09
CA PHE A 146 -23.59 -1.84 -18.70
C PHE A 146 -22.99 -0.77 -17.78
N LEU A 147 -21.81 -0.23 -18.14
CA LEU A 147 -21.16 0.82 -17.35
C LEU A 147 -22.04 2.07 -17.21
N THR A 148 -22.83 2.37 -18.24
CA THR A 148 -23.78 3.48 -18.26
C THR A 148 -24.98 3.22 -17.34
N ARG A 149 -25.59 2.03 -17.43
CA ARG A 149 -26.70 1.62 -16.54
C ARG A 149 -26.30 1.65 -15.05
N HIS A 150 -25.06 1.26 -14.74
CA HIS A 150 -24.54 1.22 -13.38
C HIS A 150 -23.79 2.49 -12.95
N ALA A 151 -23.86 3.60 -13.72
CA ALA A 151 -23.10 4.81 -13.46
C ALA A 151 -23.28 5.40 -12.04
N SER A 152 -24.45 5.21 -11.43
CA SER A 152 -24.78 5.60 -10.05
C SER A 152 -24.06 4.76 -9.00
N THR A 153 -23.74 3.50 -9.30
CA THR A 153 -23.09 2.54 -8.38
C THR A 153 -21.60 2.86 -8.21
N TRP A 154 -20.96 3.44 -9.23
CA TRP A 154 -19.53 3.71 -9.21
C TRP A 154 -19.16 4.90 -8.32
N GLY A 155 -20.07 5.87 -8.14
CA GLY A 155 -19.83 7.04 -7.30
C GLY A 155 -19.25 8.23 -8.06
N ARG A 156 -18.00 8.61 -7.78
CA ARG A 156 -17.39 9.84 -8.35
C ARG A 156 -17.04 9.66 -9.82
N ARG A 157 -16.77 10.77 -10.53
CA ARG A 157 -16.31 10.72 -11.95
C ARG A 157 -15.03 9.89 -12.11
N ALA A 158 -14.09 10.00 -11.18
CA ALA A 158 -12.85 9.21 -11.20
C ALA A 158 -13.15 7.70 -11.11
N ASP A 159 -14.04 7.32 -10.19
CA ASP A 159 -14.45 5.92 -9.99
C ASP A 159 -15.16 5.37 -11.24
N ARG A 160 -15.99 6.17 -11.93
CA ARG A 160 -16.59 5.80 -13.22
C ARG A 160 -15.55 5.55 -14.32
N GLN A 161 -14.52 6.39 -14.38
CA GLN A 161 -13.44 6.22 -15.35
C GLN A 161 -12.60 4.99 -15.03
N LEU A 162 -12.36 4.72 -13.74
CA LEU A 162 -11.66 3.51 -13.29
C LEU A 162 -12.50 2.26 -13.57
N ALA A 163 -13.82 2.29 -13.33
CA ALA A 163 -14.75 1.22 -13.67
C ALA A 163 -14.66 0.82 -15.15
N ALA A 164 -14.60 1.81 -16.04
CA ALA A 164 -14.45 1.57 -17.47
C ALA A 164 -13.12 0.88 -17.81
N ARG A 165 -12.02 1.29 -17.18
CA ARG A 165 -10.71 0.66 -17.39
C ARG A 165 -10.66 -0.76 -16.84
N ILE A 166 -11.23 -0.99 -15.65
CA ILE A 166 -11.37 -2.33 -15.08
C ILE A 166 -12.19 -3.22 -16.02
N ALA A 167 -13.30 -2.74 -16.57
CA ALA A 167 -14.12 -3.53 -17.49
C ALA A 167 -13.38 -3.89 -18.79
N GLU A 168 -12.57 -2.99 -19.33
CA GLU A 168 -11.72 -3.31 -20.49
C GLU A 168 -10.58 -4.27 -20.12
N ASP A 169 -9.97 -4.13 -18.94
CA ASP A 169 -8.95 -5.05 -18.43
C ASP A 169 -9.49 -6.47 -18.27
N LEU A 170 -10.66 -6.61 -17.64
CA LEU A 170 -11.35 -7.90 -17.48
C LEU A 170 -11.73 -8.52 -18.84
N ALA A 171 -12.00 -7.71 -19.86
CA ALA A 171 -12.27 -8.20 -21.20
C ALA A 171 -11.00 -8.56 -21.99
N ALA A 172 -9.82 -8.12 -21.54
CA ALA A 172 -8.53 -8.37 -22.20
C ALA A 172 -7.75 -9.54 -21.58
N THR A 173 -8.19 -10.05 -20.42
CA THR A 173 -7.51 -11.12 -19.67
C THR A 173 -7.36 -12.41 -20.44
N GLY A 174 -6.44 -13.25 -19.97
CA GLY A 174 -6.21 -14.60 -20.48
C GLY A 174 -7.34 -15.59 -20.31
N ASP A 175 -8.15 -15.37 -19.29
CA ASP A 175 -9.07 -16.36 -18.74
C ASP A 175 -10.52 -15.96 -19.04
N ASP A 176 -11.39 -16.97 -19.15
CA ASP A 176 -12.83 -16.76 -19.20
C ASP A 176 -13.33 -16.36 -17.81
N LEU A 177 -13.66 -15.07 -17.65
CA LEU A 177 -14.26 -14.56 -16.42
C LEU A 177 -15.79 -14.67 -16.55
N ARG A 178 -16.36 -15.64 -15.85
CA ARG A 178 -17.80 -15.96 -15.90
C ARG A 178 -18.53 -15.27 -14.76
N PHE A 179 -19.64 -14.62 -15.09
CA PHE A 179 -20.52 -13.95 -14.14
C PHE A 179 -21.97 -14.38 -14.40
N ASP A 180 -22.66 -14.83 -13.37
CA ASP A 180 -24.05 -15.29 -13.43
C ASP A 180 -25.01 -14.16 -13.84
N ASN A 181 -24.70 -12.91 -13.50
CA ASN A 181 -25.56 -11.76 -13.79
C ASN A 181 -24.84 -10.41 -13.71
N GLU A 182 -25.46 -9.35 -14.23
CA GLU A 182 -24.88 -8.00 -14.23
C GLU A 182 -24.56 -7.47 -12.83
N ALA A 183 -25.38 -7.82 -11.83
CA ALA A 183 -25.13 -7.40 -10.46
C ALA A 183 -23.84 -8.02 -9.91
N GLU A 184 -23.50 -9.22 -10.36
CA GLU A 184 -22.24 -9.87 -10.03
C GLU A 184 -21.03 -9.17 -10.63
N LEU A 185 -21.02 -8.96 -11.94
CA LEU A 185 -19.97 -8.20 -12.63
C LEU A 185 -19.81 -6.80 -11.98
N ALA A 186 -20.92 -6.17 -11.59
CA ALA A 186 -20.89 -4.88 -10.91
C ALA A 186 -20.21 -4.94 -9.54
N ARG A 187 -20.46 -5.99 -8.75
CA ARG A 187 -19.76 -6.20 -7.47
C ARG A 187 -18.26 -6.42 -7.68
N GLU A 188 -17.86 -7.17 -8.70
CA GLU A 188 -16.43 -7.39 -8.98
C GLU A 188 -15.70 -6.13 -9.39
N ILE A 189 -16.30 -5.34 -10.29
CA ILE A 189 -15.76 -4.03 -10.65
C ILE A 189 -15.69 -3.13 -9.41
N ARG A 190 -16.71 -3.15 -8.54
CA ARG A 190 -16.72 -2.36 -7.31
C ARG A 190 -15.60 -2.76 -6.35
N LYS A 191 -15.36 -4.06 -6.12
CA LYS A 191 -14.24 -4.55 -5.29
C LYS A 191 -12.91 -3.99 -5.79
N ARG A 192 -12.66 -4.05 -7.10
CA ARG A 192 -11.42 -3.56 -7.71
C ARG A 192 -11.27 -2.03 -7.60
N ILE A 193 -12.35 -1.28 -7.81
CA ILE A 193 -12.38 0.16 -7.56
C ILE A 193 -12.02 0.46 -6.09
N VAL A 194 -12.61 -0.25 -5.14
CA VAL A 194 -12.35 -0.03 -3.71
C VAL A 194 -10.91 -0.37 -3.36
N THR A 195 -10.39 -1.52 -3.81
CA THR A 195 -8.98 -1.91 -3.60
C THR A 195 -8.03 -0.82 -4.09
N SER A 196 -8.18 -0.35 -5.34
CA SER A 196 -7.34 0.73 -5.89
C SER A 196 -7.51 2.05 -5.13
N SER A 197 -8.74 2.45 -4.83
CA SER A 197 -9.02 3.74 -4.17
C SER A 197 -8.47 3.76 -2.75
N VAL A 198 -8.67 2.69 -1.99
CA VAL A 198 -8.15 2.54 -0.62
C VAL A 198 -6.62 2.56 -0.63
N MET A 199 -5.99 1.88 -1.59
CA MET A 199 -4.53 1.91 -1.75
C MET A 199 -4.01 3.32 -2.03
N VAL A 200 -4.65 4.04 -2.96
CA VAL A 200 -4.31 5.43 -3.31
C VAL A 200 -4.54 6.38 -2.13
N GLU A 201 -5.68 6.30 -1.46
CA GLU A 201 -6.01 7.17 -0.32
C GLU A 201 -5.06 6.95 0.86
N ALA A 202 -4.64 5.70 1.09
CA ALA A 202 -3.73 5.36 2.18
C ALA A 202 -2.27 5.82 1.95
N GLN A 203 -1.77 5.76 0.71
CA GLN A 203 -0.37 6.05 0.38
C GLN A 203 -0.15 7.43 -0.25
N MET A 204 -1.17 8.00 -0.90
CA MET A 204 -1.11 9.28 -1.61
C MET A 204 -2.29 10.20 -1.27
N PRO A 205 -2.56 10.47 0.01
CA PRO A 205 -3.62 11.39 0.39
C PRO A 205 -3.31 12.80 -0.08
N ALA A 206 -4.34 13.52 -0.53
CA ALA A 206 -4.22 14.92 -0.97
C ALA A 206 -3.63 15.85 0.11
N SER A 207 -3.78 15.50 1.39
CA SER A 207 -3.22 16.24 2.53
C SER A 207 -1.71 16.06 2.72
N GLY A 208 -1.09 15.08 2.04
CA GLY A 208 0.29 14.65 2.28
C GLY A 208 0.49 13.86 3.58
N VAL A 209 -0.56 13.67 4.40
CA VAL A 209 -0.50 12.91 5.66
C VAL A 209 -1.11 11.53 5.44
N THR A 210 -0.28 10.49 5.43
CA THR A 210 -0.71 9.09 5.28
C THR A 210 -1.20 8.48 6.60
N GLY A 211 -2.13 7.50 6.51
CA GLY A 211 -2.54 6.67 7.66
C GLY A 211 -1.50 5.61 8.04
N PHE A 212 -0.57 5.28 7.14
CA PHE A 212 0.42 4.21 7.30
C PHE A 212 1.85 4.69 7.00
N ALA A 213 2.83 4.08 7.66
CA ALA A 213 4.25 4.17 7.33
C ALA A 213 5.01 2.92 7.81
N TYR A 214 6.24 2.72 7.35
CA TYR A 214 7.09 1.68 7.92
C TYR A 214 7.57 2.06 9.33
N PRO A 215 7.62 1.10 10.27
CA PRO A 215 8.28 1.31 11.55
C PRO A 215 9.78 1.55 11.33
N PHE A 216 10.41 2.33 12.21
CA PHE A 216 11.86 2.58 12.20
C PHE A 216 12.45 3.20 10.93
N ARG A 217 11.63 3.83 10.08
CA ARG A 217 12.07 4.48 8.83
C ARG A 217 11.69 5.97 8.77
N GLY A 218 12.56 6.80 8.18
CA GLY A 218 12.29 8.23 7.97
C GLY A 218 11.84 8.94 9.25
N ALA A 219 10.70 9.64 9.20
CA ALA A 219 10.12 10.30 10.37
C ALA A 219 9.68 9.32 11.48
N ALA A 220 9.48 8.04 11.15
CA ALA A 220 9.11 6.98 12.07
C ALA A 220 10.33 6.26 12.67
N ARG A 221 11.56 6.74 12.45
CA ARG A 221 12.81 6.08 12.90
C ARG A 221 12.86 5.69 14.38
N TYR A 222 12.10 6.39 15.23
CA TYR A 222 12.06 6.13 16.67
C TYR A 222 10.82 5.37 17.14
N TYR A 223 9.91 5.00 16.25
CA TYR A 223 8.65 4.38 16.60
C TYR A 223 8.57 2.99 16.00
N GLY A 224 8.29 1.99 16.84
CA GLY A 224 8.09 0.62 16.41
C GLY A 224 6.68 0.31 15.94
N PRO A 225 6.44 -0.97 15.63
CA PRO A 225 5.16 -1.46 15.09
C PRO A 225 3.97 -1.05 15.96
N ARG A 226 2.92 -0.53 15.33
CA ARG A 226 1.69 -0.08 16.02
C ARG A 226 0.51 0.07 15.09
N VAL A 227 -0.70 -0.02 15.65
CA VAL A 227 -1.90 0.55 15.02
C VAL A 227 -1.94 2.06 15.24
N ASN A 228 -2.79 2.79 14.54
CA ASN A 228 -2.93 4.23 14.73
C ASN A 228 -3.74 4.60 15.98
N TYR A 229 -3.67 5.86 16.39
CA TYR A 229 -4.32 6.36 17.61
C TYR A 229 -5.85 6.25 17.52
N ASP A 230 -6.46 6.63 16.40
CA ASP A 230 -7.91 6.50 16.19
C ASP A 230 -8.43 5.06 16.32
N ALA A 231 -7.60 4.07 16.02
CA ALA A 231 -7.95 2.66 16.12
C ALA A 231 -7.54 2.01 17.47
N ARG A 232 -6.87 2.75 18.37
CA ARG A 232 -6.19 2.17 19.56
C ARG A 232 -7.10 1.38 20.51
N ASP A 233 -8.38 1.74 20.60
CA ASP A 233 -9.33 1.09 21.52
C ASP A 233 -9.88 -0.23 20.95
N TYR A 234 -9.72 -0.45 19.64
CA TYR A 234 -10.21 -1.64 18.93
C TYR A 234 -9.15 -2.75 18.81
N TRP A 235 -7.88 -2.42 19.00
CA TRP A 235 -6.75 -3.32 18.72
C TRP A 235 -5.83 -3.44 19.93
N GLN A 236 -5.22 -4.62 20.09
CA GLN A 236 -4.23 -4.89 21.13
C GLN A 236 -3.04 -5.68 20.54
N PRO A 237 -1.81 -5.54 21.08
CA PRO A 237 -1.47 -4.77 22.27
C PRO A 237 -1.48 -3.25 22.03
N SER A 238 -1.66 -2.49 23.10
CA SER A 238 -1.43 -1.05 23.11
C SER A 238 0.06 -0.72 22.95
N VAL A 239 0.38 0.51 22.56
CA VAL A 239 1.76 0.96 22.43
C VAL A 239 2.36 1.38 23.78
N PRO A 240 3.65 1.09 24.07
CA PRO A 240 4.28 1.41 25.36
C PRO A 240 4.33 2.91 25.68
N ASP A 241 4.36 3.75 24.65
CA ASP A 241 4.49 5.21 24.78
C ASP A 241 3.14 5.94 24.82
N ASN A 242 2.01 5.22 24.79
CA ASN A 242 0.67 5.78 24.64
C ASN A 242 0.59 6.87 23.54
N TYR A 243 1.29 6.65 22.43
CA TYR A 243 1.38 7.58 21.30
C TYR A 243 1.99 8.95 21.64
N ALA A 244 2.78 9.05 22.72
CA ALA A 244 3.57 10.22 23.02
C ALA A 244 4.78 10.33 22.06
N LEU A 245 5.25 11.57 21.83
CA LEU A 245 6.50 11.80 21.11
C LEU A 245 7.69 11.26 21.91
N ARG A 246 8.51 10.42 21.28
CA ARG A 246 9.73 9.87 21.90
C ARG A 246 10.87 10.88 21.85
N ARG A 247 11.17 11.51 22.99
CA ARG A 247 12.21 12.56 23.12
C ARG A 247 13.44 12.15 23.94
N ASP A 248 13.48 10.92 24.43
CA ASP A 248 14.62 10.39 25.20
C ASP A 248 15.86 10.27 24.31
N ARG A 249 16.84 11.16 24.51
CA ARG A 249 18.07 11.21 23.70
C ARG A 249 18.93 9.96 23.84
N ALA A 250 19.03 9.38 25.03
CA ALA A 250 19.85 8.19 25.25
C ALA A 250 19.25 6.97 24.53
N ARG A 251 17.91 6.83 24.55
CA ARG A 251 17.22 5.81 23.75
C ARG A 251 17.33 6.07 22.25
N GLN A 252 17.22 7.31 21.79
CA GLN A 252 17.42 7.66 20.38
C GLN A 252 18.84 7.31 19.90
N GLN A 253 19.87 7.63 20.68
CA GLN A 253 21.25 7.25 20.37
C GLN A 253 21.42 5.72 20.29
N ARG A 254 20.77 4.98 21.20
CA ARG A 254 20.73 3.50 21.12
C ARG A 254 20.04 3.02 19.86
N MET A 255 18.90 3.60 19.47
CA MET A 255 18.22 3.27 18.21
C MET A 255 19.12 3.48 16.98
N ASP A 256 19.90 4.56 16.99
CA ASP A 256 20.81 4.91 15.90
C ASP A 256 22.05 3.98 15.87
N ALA A 257 22.46 3.44 17.03
CA ALA A 257 23.55 2.46 17.14
C ALA A 257 23.12 1.03 16.76
N VAL A 258 21.83 0.72 16.85
CA VAL A 258 21.28 -0.59 16.53
C VAL A 258 21.04 -0.71 15.02
N GLY A 259 21.78 -1.63 14.39
CA GLY A 259 21.73 -1.80 12.93
C GLY A 259 20.44 -2.44 12.40
N GLN A 260 19.92 -3.46 13.09
CA GLN A 260 18.77 -4.24 12.63
C GLN A 260 17.45 -3.74 13.21
N ASP A 261 16.39 -3.75 12.40
CA ASP A 261 15.06 -3.25 12.79
C ASP A 261 14.41 -4.06 13.92
N ASN A 262 14.74 -5.36 14.08
CA ASN A 262 14.19 -6.18 15.17
C ASN A 262 14.73 -5.75 16.54
N ASP A 263 16.03 -5.49 16.61
CA ASP A 263 16.70 -5.06 17.82
C ASP A 263 16.24 -3.65 18.26
N LYS A 264 15.82 -2.82 17.29
CA LYS A 264 15.26 -1.49 17.56
C LYS A 264 13.96 -1.56 18.36
N ALA A 265 13.13 -2.59 18.15
CA ALA A 265 11.88 -2.75 18.91
C ALA A 265 12.16 -2.89 20.42
N ALA A 266 13.24 -3.58 20.79
CA ALA A 266 13.60 -3.79 22.20
C ALA A 266 13.97 -2.50 22.94
N VAL A 267 14.47 -1.46 22.26
CA VAL A 267 14.93 -0.21 22.91
C VAL A 267 13.80 0.52 23.65
N TYR A 268 12.58 0.44 23.13
CA TYR A 268 11.39 1.05 23.71
C TYR A 268 10.34 0.04 24.19
N GLY A 269 10.61 -1.27 24.07
CA GLY A 269 9.64 -2.32 24.39
C GLY A 269 8.49 -2.41 23.38
N ASP A 270 8.72 -2.02 22.12
CA ASP A 270 7.74 -2.20 21.06
C ASP A 270 7.57 -3.69 20.71
N PRO A 271 6.44 -4.08 20.09
CA PRO A 271 6.27 -5.43 19.58
C PRO A 271 7.41 -5.84 18.64
N THR A 272 8.02 -7.00 18.92
CA THR A 272 9.08 -7.59 18.09
C THR A 272 8.49 -8.37 16.92
N LYS A 273 9.26 -8.56 15.84
CA LYS A 273 8.80 -9.40 14.70
C LYS A 273 8.83 -10.90 15.06
N PRO A 274 7.86 -11.70 14.54
CA PRO A 274 6.62 -11.25 13.92
C PRO A 274 5.72 -10.61 14.98
N TYR A 275 5.17 -9.42 14.69
CA TYR A 275 4.24 -8.76 15.60
C TYR A 275 2.81 -9.05 15.17
N ARG A 276 1.90 -9.09 16.14
CA ARG A 276 0.49 -9.41 15.91
C ARG A 276 -0.40 -8.40 16.61
N PHE A 277 -1.43 -7.91 15.92
CA PHE A 277 -2.50 -7.16 16.54
C PHE A 277 -3.81 -7.94 16.45
N THR A 278 -4.50 -8.07 17.57
CA THR A 278 -5.80 -8.74 17.66
C THR A 278 -6.87 -7.73 18.06
N LEU A 279 -8.13 -8.03 17.73
CA LEU A 279 -9.25 -7.20 18.16
C LEU A 279 -9.45 -7.30 19.68
N THR A 280 -9.64 -6.16 20.33
CA THR A 280 -10.17 -6.06 21.70
C THR A 280 -11.63 -6.51 21.74
N THR A 281 -12.25 -6.58 22.93
CA THR A 281 -13.69 -6.81 23.06
C THR A 281 -14.51 -5.76 22.27
N LEU A 282 -14.10 -4.49 22.30
CA LEU A 282 -14.75 -3.43 21.52
C LEU A 282 -14.51 -3.63 20.02
N GLY A 283 -13.28 -3.99 19.63
CA GLY A 283 -12.91 -4.35 18.26
C GLY A 283 -13.77 -5.47 17.68
N ARG A 284 -13.99 -6.56 18.43
CA ARG A 284 -14.82 -7.68 17.98
C ARG A 284 -16.29 -7.30 17.82
N ARG A 285 -16.80 -6.35 18.60
CA ARG A 285 -18.16 -5.84 18.45
C ARG A 285 -18.31 -4.92 17.23
N ASN A 286 -17.24 -4.22 16.84
CA ASN A 286 -17.26 -3.23 15.76
C ASN A 286 -16.08 -3.40 14.77
N PRO A 287 -15.88 -4.57 14.15
CA PRO A 287 -14.67 -4.86 13.40
C PRO A 287 -14.57 -4.06 12.10
N TYR A 288 -15.70 -3.71 11.45
CA TYR A 288 -15.70 -2.76 10.34
C TYR A 288 -15.11 -1.42 10.76
N THR A 289 -15.59 -0.84 11.87
CA THR A 289 -15.07 0.43 12.40
C THR A 289 -13.59 0.30 12.80
N ALA A 290 -13.21 -0.81 13.43
CA ALA A 290 -11.82 -1.11 13.79
C ALA A 290 -10.90 -1.12 12.56
N LEU A 291 -11.36 -1.70 11.45
CA LEU A 291 -10.65 -1.75 10.17
C LEU A 291 -10.54 -0.36 9.53
N VAL A 292 -11.67 0.33 9.38
CA VAL A 292 -11.73 1.63 8.70
C VAL A 292 -10.88 2.66 9.43
N SER A 293 -10.88 2.66 10.75
CA SER A 293 -10.14 3.62 11.57
C SER A 293 -8.62 3.54 11.34
N LEU A 294 -8.08 2.37 10.94
CA LEU A 294 -6.65 2.22 10.61
C LEU A 294 -6.20 3.10 9.44
N PHE A 295 -7.12 3.49 8.55
CA PHE A 295 -6.85 4.27 7.35
C PHE A 295 -6.86 5.79 7.60
N ASN A 296 -7.23 6.25 8.79
CA ASN A 296 -7.28 7.67 9.10
C ASN A 296 -5.87 8.30 9.06
N PRO A 297 -5.67 9.35 8.23
CA PRO A 297 -4.46 10.18 8.21
C PRO A 297 -4.05 10.73 9.58
N GLN A 298 -2.83 10.44 10.02
CA GLN A 298 -2.33 10.88 11.33
C GLN A 298 -0.84 11.27 11.30
N PRO A 299 -0.35 12.10 12.24
CA PRO A 299 1.07 12.38 12.37
C PRO A 299 1.86 11.11 12.72
N VAL A 300 3.17 11.12 12.44
CA VAL A 300 4.00 9.90 12.48
C VAL A 300 3.98 9.11 13.80
N HIS A 301 3.86 9.79 14.94
CA HIS A 301 3.81 9.16 16.26
C HIS A 301 2.44 8.56 16.60
N LYS A 302 1.40 8.90 15.81
CA LYS A 302 0.01 8.46 15.96
C LYS A 302 -0.49 7.56 14.84
N LYS A 303 0.22 7.45 13.72
CA LYS A 303 -0.21 6.63 12.58
C LYS A 303 0.09 5.15 12.75
N SER A 304 -0.48 4.30 11.90
CA SER A 304 -0.21 2.88 11.87
C SER A 304 1.19 2.66 11.31
N LEU A 305 2.05 1.96 12.04
CA LEU A 305 3.41 1.63 11.62
C LEU A 305 3.52 0.13 11.39
N ILE A 306 3.43 -0.29 10.13
CA ILE A 306 3.37 -1.71 9.75
C ILE A 306 4.21 -1.98 8.49
N HIS A 307 4.55 -3.24 8.21
CA HIS A 307 5.25 -3.62 6.98
C HIS A 307 4.26 -3.80 5.80
N CYS A 308 4.79 -3.87 4.57
CA CYS A 308 4.01 -3.88 3.34
C CYS A 308 3.03 -5.06 3.21
N ASP A 309 3.43 -6.24 3.70
CA ASP A 309 2.61 -7.45 3.81
C ASP A 309 1.36 -7.23 4.68
N TYR A 310 1.52 -6.67 5.89
CA TYR A 310 0.38 -6.30 6.75
C TYR A 310 -0.53 -5.28 6.06
N PHE A 311 0.07 -4.25 5.46
CA PHE A 311 -0.68 -3.15 4.86
C PHE A 311 -1.49 -3.61 3.65
N VAL A 312 -0.91 -4.39 2.74
CA VAL A 312 -1.64 -4.89 1.57
C VAL A 312 -2.75 -5.86 1.99
N THR A 313 -2.53 -6.69 3.02
CA THR A 313 -3.60 -7.50 3.60
C THR A 313 -4.76 -6.62 4.10
N LEU A 314 -4.48 -5.51 4.78
CA LEU A 314 -5.49 -4.56 5.25
C LEU A 314 -6.29 -3.91 4.11
N VAL A 315 -5.64 -3.62 2.97
CA VAL A 315 -6.31 -3.10 1.77
C VAL A 315 -7.32 -4.12 1.25
N HIS A 316 -6.95 -5.39 1.18
CA HIS A 316 -7.87 -6.46 0.77
C HIS A 316 -8.98 -6.71 1.80
N TYR A 317 -8.67 -6.71 3.09
CA TYR A 317 -9.69 -6.76 4.14
C TYR A 317 -10.70 -5.63 3.98
N ARG A 318 -10.23 -4.40 3.68
CA ARG A 318 -11.12 -3.26 3.51
C ARG A 318 -12.00 -3.41 2.28
N SER A 319 -11.43 -3.85 1.17
CA SER A 319 -12.20 -4.15 -0.05
C SER A 319 -13.26 -5.24 0.19
N PHE A 320 -12.89 -6.30 0.93
CA PHE A 320 -13.83 -7.35 1.31
C PHE A 320 -14.94 -6.84 2.22
N ALA A 321 -14.58 -6.04 3.23
CA ALA A 321 -15.50 -5.47 4.19
C ALA A 321 -16.46 -4.45 3.58
N ASP A 322 -16.09 -3.79 2.48
CA ASP A 322 -16.96 -2.88 1.72
C ASP A 322 -17.83 -3.63 0.70
N ALA A 323 -17.45 -4.86 0.31
CA ALA A 323 -18.25 -5.74 -0.54
C ALA A 323 -19.36 -6.48 0.24
N LEU A 324 -19.08 -6.81 1.50
CA LEU A 324 -20.09 -7.17 2.50
C LEU A 324 -20.65 -5.85 3.07
N THR A 325 -21.90 -5.77 3.51
CA THR A 325 -22.32 -4.55 4.22
C THR A 325 -21.59 -4.47 5.57
N PRO A 326 -21.42 -3.28 6.20
CA PRO A 326 -20.78 -3.19 7.52
C PRO A 326 -21.41 -4.12 8.57
N SER A 327 -22.74 -4.28 8.55
CA SER A 327 -23.44 -5.21 9.44
C SER A 327 -23.10 -6.67 9.17
N GLU A 328 -23.01 -7.06 7.90
CA GLU A 328 -22.67 -8.44 7.51
C GLU A 328 -21.21 -8.78 7.82
N PHE A 329 -20.29 -7.86 7.52
CA PHE A 329 -18.89 -8.01 7.88
C PHE A 329 -18.72 -8.15 9.41
N ASN A 330 -19.39 -7.28 10.18
CA ASN A 330 -19.38 -7.36 11.64
C ASN A 330 -19.90 -8.70 12.15
N ARG A 331 -21.02 -9.17 11.63
CA ARG A 331 -21.62 -10.46 11.99
C ARG A 331 -20.67 -11.62 11.71
N ARG A 332 -20.02 -11.66 10.55
CA ARG A 332 -19.10 -12.75 10.16
C ARG A 332 -17.82 -12.78 10.99
N VAL A 333 -17.24 -11.62 11.31
CA VAL A 333 -16.07 -11.54 12.21
C VAL A 333 -16.45 -11.94 13.63
N GLN A 334 -17.61 -11.52 14.14
CA GLN A 334 -18.11 -11.92 15.45
C GLN A 334 -18.36 -13.43 15.55
N ALA A 335 -18.87 -14.04 14.48
CA ALA A 335 -19.06 -15.48 14.36
C ALA A 335 -17.76 -16.27 14.16
N GLY A 336 -16.61 -15.59 13.98
CA GLY A 336 -15.32 -16.24 13.71
C GLY A 336 -15.16 -16.76 12.28
N THR A 337 -16.11 -16.48 11.37
CA THR A 337 -16.03 -16.87 9.95
C THR A 337 -14.98 -16.07 9.19
N ILE A 338 -14.66 -14.85 9.65
CA ILE A 338 -13.56 -14.03 9.14
C ILE A 338 -12.58 -13.81 10.29
N PRO A 339 -11.43 -14.51 10.32
CA PRO A 339 -10.46 -14.37 11.39
C PRO A 339 -9.68 -13.05 11.23
N MET A 340 -10.18 -11.97 11.84
CA MET A 340 -9.57 -10.65 11.69
C MET A 340 -8.39 -10.46 12.64
N VAL A 341 -7.17 -10.66 12.13
CA VAL A 341 -5.90 -10.51 12.84
C VAL A 341 -4.92 -9.75 11.96
N LEU A 342 -4.20 -8.77 12.51
CA LEU A 342 -3.09 -8.14 11.78
C LEU A 342 -1.81 -8.90 12.07
N LYS A 343 -1.35 -9.66 11.08
CA LYS A 343 -0.14 -10.48 11.10
C LYS A 343 0.53 -10.43 9.72
N TRP A 344 1.80 -10.80 9.63
CA TRP A 344 2.60 -10.72 8.39
C TRP A 344 2.07 -11.68 7.31
N ASP A 345 1.52 -12.82 7.74
CA ASP A 345 0.85 -13.88 6.98
C ASP A 345 -0.68 -13.66 6.94
N GLY A 346 -1.15 -12.42 7.00
CA GLY A 346 -2.58 -12.11 7.12
C GLY A 346 -3.41 -12.54 5.90
N PHE A 347 -2.79 -12.87 4.78
CA PHE A 347 -3.49 -13.38 3.60
C PHE A 347 -4.07 -14.79 3.81
N ASP A 348 -3.46 -15.60 4.68
CA ASP A 348 -3.95 -16.95 5.02
C ASP A 348 -5.38 -16.93 5.59
N ASP A 349 -5.82 -15.78 6.10
CA ASP A 349 -7.13 -15.57 6.70
C ASP A 349 -8.23 -15.23 5.67
N ILE A 350 -7.86 -14.82 4.45
CA ILE A 350 -8.77 -14.32 3.39
C ILE A 350 -8.60 -15.04 2.04
N GLU A 351 -7.64 -15.96 1.95
CA GLU A 351 -7.36 -16.80 0.78
C GLU A 351 -8.18 -18.09 0.76
N ALA A 352 -8.39 -18.63 -0.44
CA ALA A 352 -9.09 -19.89 -0.69
C ALA A 352 -8.37 -21.15 -0.18
N SER A 353 -7.07 -21.07 0.09
CA SER A 353 -6.19 -22.23 0.29
C SER A 353 -6.38 -22.94 1.64
N THR A 354 -7.06 -22.32 2.61
CA THR A 354 -7.12 -22.80 4.01
C THR A 354 -8.51 -22.78 4.65
N ALA A 355 -9.51 -22.09 4.07
CA ALA A 355 -10.82 -21.89 4.70
C ALA A 355 -11.99 -22.44 3.85
N THR A 356 -12.96 -23.05 4.53
CA THR A 356 -14.29 -23.40 4.00
C THR A 356 -14.89 -22.25 3.18
N ALA A 357 -15.54 -22.57 2.06
CA ALA A 357 -15.98 -21.66 0.97
C ALA A 357 -16.75 -20.37 1.35
N ALA A 358 -17.08 -20.12 2.61
CA ALA A 358 -17.83 -18.95 3.08
C ALA A 358 -16.97 -17.68 3.36
N GLY A 359 -15.64 -17.79 3.38
CA GLY A 359 -14.71 -16.69 3.72
C GLY A 359 -13.73 -16.26 2.62
N THR A 360 -13.74 -16.92 1.47
CA THR A 360 -12.76 -16.74 0.41
C THR A 360 -12.96 -15.41 -0.35
N HIS A 361 -12.07 -14.44 -0.14
CA HIS A 361 -12.09 -13.16 -0.88
C HIS A 361 -10.94 -13.04 -1.87
N LEU A 362 -9.85 -13.77 -1.66
CA LEU A 362 -8.71 -13.83 -2.56
C LEU A 362 -8.50 -15.24 -3.12
N GLN A 363 -8.07 -15.27 -4.37
CA GLN A 363 -7.56 -16.45 -5.04
C GLN A 363 -6.15 -16.16 -5.54
N MET A 364 -5.38 -17.22 -5.68
CA MET A 364 -4.05 -17.15 -6.24
C MET A 364 -4.10 -17.53 -7.72
N VAL A 365 -3.53 -16.68 -8.57
CA VAL A 365 -3.49 -16.86 -10.04
C VAL A 365 -2.05 -16.74 -10.51
N ILE A 366 -1.63 -17.54 -11.48
CA ILE A 366 -0.33 -17.39 -12.16
C ILE A 366 -0.61 -16.79 -13.54
N PRO A 367 -0.35 -15.48 -13.76
CA PRO A 367 -0.54 -14.86 -15.07
C PRO A 367 0.35 -15.54 -16.11
N THR A 368 -0.15 -15.75 -17.34
CA THR A 368 0.69 -16.31 -18.42
C THR A 368 1.46 -15.23 -19.16
N ARG A 369 0.93 -14.00 -19.16
CA ARG A 369 1.53 -12.81 -19.78
C ARG A 369 1.18 -11.57 -18.96
N ARG A 370 1.91 -10.48 -19.18
CA ARG A 370 1.68 -9.18 -18.52
C ARG A 370 0.24 -8.68 -18.68
N ASN A 371 -0.36 -8.87 -19.86
CA ASN A 371 -1.73 -8.43 -20.14
C ASN A 371 -2.81 -9.27 -19.43
N ASP A 372 -2.45 -10.36 -18.74
CA ASP A 372 -3.39 -11.11 -17.90
C ASP A 372 -3.50 -10.50 -16.49
N LEU A 373 -2.66 -9.52 -16.15
CA LEU A 373 -2.83 -8.71 -14.94
C LEU A 373 -4.01 -7.77 -15.11
N VAL A 374 -4.80 -7.64 -14.04
CA VAL A 374 -5.97 -6.76 -13.98
C VAL A 374 -5.88 -5.80 -12.81
N ILE A 375 -6.43 -4.61 -12.99
CA ILE A 375 -6.52 -3.62 -11.90
C ILE A 375 -7.17 -4.26 -10.66
N GLY A 376 -6.51 -4.11 -9.52
CA GLY A 376 -6.85 -4.72 -8.23
C GLY A 376 -6.04 -5.97 -7.89
N ASP A 377 -5.25 -6.52 -8.83
CA ASP A 377 -4.32 -7.61 -8.53
C ASP A 377 -3.22 -7.13 -7.57
N HIS A 378 -2.95 -7.94 -6.54
CA HIS A 378 -1.77 -7.82 -5.69
C HIS A 378 -0.64 -8.64 -6.29
N VAL A 379 0.42 -7.93 -6.63
CA VAL A 379 1.62 -8.44 -7.30
C VAL A 379 2.85 -8.31 -6.42
N TYR A 380 3.88 -9.08 -6.78
CA TYR A 380 5.18 -9.10 -6.13
C TYR A 380 6.26 -8.69 -7.12
N PHE A 381 7.04 -7.66 -6.78
CA PHE A 381 8.23 -7.31 -7.55
C PHE A 381 9.47 -7.78 -6.82
N PHE A 382 10.11 -8.84 -7.31
CA PHE A 382 11.33 -9.39 -6.73
C PHE A 382 12.57 -8.62 -7.14
N ASN A 383 13.48 -8.47 -6.17
CA ASN A 383 14.85 -8.07 -6.42
C ASN A 383 15.67 -9.27 -6.93
N HIS A 384 16.95 -9.04 -7.22
CA HIS A 384 17.87 -10.08 -7.62
C HIS A 384 17.96 -11.20 -6.58
N LYS A 385 18.04 -12.46 -7.03
CA LYS A 385 18.08 -13.67 -6.17
C LYS A 385 19.21 -13.67 -5.13
N ALA A 386 20.31 -12.97 -5.42
CA ALA A 386 21.44 -12.81 -4.50
C ALA A 386 21.25 -11.71 -3.44
N TYR A 387 20.17 -10.92 -3.48
CA TYR A 387 19.95 -9.79 -2.56
C TYR A 387 20.01 -10.23 -1.10
N ASP A 388 19.29 -11.30 -0.73
CA ASP A 388 19.26 -11.81 0.64
C ASP A 388 20.64 -12.24 1.16
N VAL A 389 21.43 -12.90 0.30
CA VAL A 389 22.79 -13.34 0.61
C VAL A 389 23.69 -12.13 0.80
N LEU A 390 23.56 -11.11 -0.05
CA LEU A 390 24.30 -9.84 0.07
C LEU A 390 23.99 -9.10 1.37
N ILE A 391 22.72 -9.08 1.79
CA ILE A 391 22.31 -8.28 2.97
C ILE A 391 22.34 -9.04 4.30
N GLN A 392 22.84 -10.28 4.35
CA GLN A 392 22.72 -11.14 5.53
C GLN A 392 23.24 -10.49 6.83
N GLY A 393 24.37 -9.77 6.77
CA GLY A 393 24.97 -9.10 7.94
C GLY A 393 24.51 -7.65 8.14
N VAL A 394 24.23 -6.92 7.05
CA VAL A 394 23.81 -5.50 7.10
C VAL A 394 22.31 -5.31 7.32
N GLY A 395 21.50 -6.32 7.04
CA GLY A 395 20.06 -6.21 6.96
C GLY A 395 19.58 -5.44 5.73
N GLY A 396 18.26 -5.47 5.49
CA GLY A 396 17.62 -4.85 4.35
C GLY A 396 16.22 -5.45 4.15
N VAL A 397 15.35 -4.70 3.49
CA VAL A 397 13.93 -5.07 3.32
C VAL A 397 13.49 -5.15 1.86
N TRP A 398 14.36 -4.77 0.92
CA TRP A 398 14.04 -4.66 -0.50
C TRP A 398 14.27 -5.95 -1.28
N ARG A 399 14.03 -7.10 -0.64
CA ARG A 399 14.02 -8.40 -1.33
C ARG A 399 12.92 -8.48 -2.38
N LEU A 400 11.80 -7.83 -2.09
CA LEU A 400 10.66 -7.70 -2.95
C LEU A 400 9.85 -6.46 -2.52
N GLU A 401 8.97 -6.00 -3.40
CA GLU A 401 7.93 -5.02 -3.11
C GLU A 401 6.55 -5.66 -3.32
N ASN A 402 5.67 -5.52 -2.32
CA ASN A 402 4.25 -5.84 -2.44
C ASN A 402 3.53 -4.62 -3.02
N ALA A 403 2.79 -4.80 -4.11
CA ALA A 403 2.06 -3.71 -4.74
C ALA A 403 0.70 -4.15 -5.29
N ILE A 404 -0.22 -3.19 -5.44
CA ILE A 404 -1.48 -3.36 -6.16
C ILE A 404 -1.33 -2.73 -7.54
N LEU A 405 -1.79 -3.41 -8.60
CA LEU A 405 -2.05 -2.75 -9.89
C LEU A 405 -3.25 -1.82 -9.72
N VAL A 406 -3.02 -0.54 -9.51
CA VAL A 406 -4.07 0.41 -9.14
C VAL A 406 -4.73 1.07 -10.35
N ASP A 407 -4.00 1.15 -11.48
CA ASP A 407 -4.48 1.79 -12.70
C ASP A 407 -3.76 1.29 -13.95
N ARG A 408 -4.35 1.55 -15.12
CA ARG A 408 -3.76 1.34 -16.45
C ARG A 408 -4.05 2.53 -17.33
N LEU A 409 -3.07 3.40 -17.56
CA LEU A 409 -3.26 4.62 -18.35
C LEU A 409 -2.51 4.49 -19.67
N ARG A 410 -3.25 4.57 -20.79
CA ARG A 410 -2.69 4.49 -22.15
C ARG A 410 -1.84 3.23 -22.37
N GLY A 411 -2.30 2.09 -21.84
CA GLY A 411 -1.61 0.80 -21.94
C GLY A 411 -0.40 0.64 -21.00
N VAL A 412 -0.14 1.60 -20.11
CA VAL A 412 0.92 1.51 -19.10
C VAL A 412 0.31 1.15 -17.75
N ASP A 413 0.83 0.07 -17.15
CA ASP A 413 0.47 -0.37 -15.81
C ASP A 413 1.08 0.54 -14.74
N TYR A 414 0.24 0.91 -13.76
CA TYR A 414 0.66 1.67 -12.59
C TYR A 414 0.37 0.90 -11.32
N PHE A 415 1.43 0.72 -10.55
CA PHE A 415 1.46 -0.01 -9.31
C PHE A 415 1.64 0.95 -8.15
N LEU A 416 1.06 0.59 -7.02
CA LEU A 416 1.25 1.30 -5.77
C LEU A 416 1.54 0.26 -4.70
N GLY A 417 2.64 0.41 -3.99
CA GLY A 417 3.01 -0.39 -2.83
C GLY A 417 3.17 0.47 -1.58
N HIS A 418 3.44 -0.16 -0.44
CA HIS A 418 3.63 0.59 0.80
C HIS A 418 4.92 1.41 0.74
N GLY A 419 4.82 2.74 0.73
CA GLY A 419 5.98 3.63 0.69
C GLY A 419 6.74 3.67 -0.64
N SER A 420 6.38 2.85 -1.63
CA SER A 420 6.96 2.88 -2.97
C SER A 420 6.32 3.92 -3.88
N GLY A 421 5.14 4.46 -3.55
CA GLY A 421 4.49 5.47 -4.40
C GLY A 421 3.97 4.91 -5.72
N TYR A 422 3.42 5.79 -6.56
CA TYR A 422 2.74 5.42 -7.80
C TYR A 422 3.75 5.29 -8.94
N GLU A 423 4.03 4.05 -9.32
CA GLU A 423 5.17 3.71 -10.17
C GLU A 423 4.78 2.73 -11.26
N THR A 424 5.47 2.79 -12.40
CA THR A 424 5.41 1.73 -13.40
C THR A 424 6.28 0.54 -12.97
N GLU A 425 6.15 -0.61 -13.65
CA GLU A 425 7.03 -1.77 -13.42
C GLU A 425 8.52 -1.37 -13.48
N GLY A 426 8.95 -0.65 -14.51
CA GLY A 426 10.33 -0.17 -14.62
C GLY A 426 10.71 0.78 -13.47
N GLY A 427 9.78 1.61 -13.00
CA GLY A 427 9.98 2.47 -11.82
C GLY A 427 10.31 1.68 -10.56
N ILE A 428 9.56 0.60 -10.30
CA ILE A 428 9.78 -0.30 -9.17
C ILE A 428 11.09 -1.09 -9.36
N LYS A 429 11.35 -1.64 -10.56
CA LYS A 429 12.61 -2.36 -10.86
C LYS A 429 13.83 -1.49 -10.58
N ARG A 430 13.81 -0.21 -10.98
CA ARG A 430 14.89 0.73 -10.66
C ARG A 430 15.05 1.00 -9.17
N LYS A 431 13.98 0.96 -8.36
CA LYS A 431 14.08 1.06 -6.89
C LYS A 431 14.80 -0.14 -6.31
N LEU A 432 14.36 -1.34 -6.67
CA LEU A 432 14.98 -2.61 -6.24
C LEU A 432 16.47 -2.66 -6.64
N LEU A 433 16.77 -2.26 -7.87
CA LEU A 433 18.13 -2.17 -8.40
C LEU A 433 19.01 -1.23 -7.57
N ARG A 434 18.53 -0.01 -7.28
CA ARG A 434 19.28 0.97 -6.49
C ARG A 434 19.61 0.42 -5.11
N GLU A 435 18.65 -0.23 -4.46
CA GLU A 435 18.86 -0.80 -3.12
C GLU A 435 19.90 -1.93 -3.14
N TYR A 436 19.87 -2.82 -4.14
CA TYR A 436 20.93 -3.81 -4.33
C TYR A 436 22.30 -3.14 -4.54
N ASN A 437 22.38 -2.23 -5.50
CA ASN A 437 23.63 -1.58 -5.90
C ASN A 437 24.22 -0.70 -4.78
N ASN A 438 23.40 -0.13 -3.90
CA ASN A 438 23.86 0.59 -2.70
C ASN A 438 24.67 -0.33 -1.77
N HIS A 439 24.20 -1.57 -1.55
CA HIS A 439 24.93 -2.55 -0.75
C HIS A 439 26.20 -3.04 -1.44
N VAL A 440 26.19 -3.20 -2.76
CA VAL A 440 27.41 -3.51 -3.54
C VAL A 440 28.45 -2.40 -3.40
N ALA A 441 28.04 -1.13 -3.54
CA ALA A 441 28.93 0.02 -3.37
C ALA A 441 29.56 0.04 -1.97
N GLN A 442 28.73 -0.19 -0.94
CA GLN A 442 29.19 -0.28 0.45
C GLN A 442 30.20 -1.41 0.65
N ALA A 443 29.93 -2.61 0.13
CA ALA A 443 30.84 -3.75 0.22
C ALA A 443 32.17 -3.47 -0.49
N ARG A 444 32.13 -2.92 -1.72
CA ARG A 444 33.33 -2.57 -2.49
C ARG A 444 34.18 -1.50 -1.80
N GLN A 445 33.56 -0.52 -1.15
CA GLN A 445 34.29 0.47 -0.36
C GLN A 445 35.07 -0.18 0.79
N ILE A 446 34.45 -1.12 1.52
CA ILE A 446 35.11 -1.83 2.62
C ILE A 446 36.22 -2.74 2.07
N ILE A 447 35.97 -3.48 0.98
CA ILE A 447 36.97 -4.30 0.29
C ILE A 447 38.21 -3.46 -0.06
N ALA A 448 38.04 -2.31 -0.69
CA ALA A 448 39.14 -1.43 -1.06
C ALA A 448 39.91 -0.88 0.17
N ALA A 449 39.28 -0.83 1.35
CA ALA A 449 39.94 -0.49 2.61
C ALA A 449 40.71 -1.68 3.22
N THR A 450 40.38 -2.93 2.86
CA THR A 450 41.17 -4.11 3.30
C THR A 450 42.55 -4.20 2.63
N GLU A 451 42.74 -3.46 1.53
CA GLU A 451 43.94 -3.50 0.68
C GLU A 451 44.81 -2.24 0.84
N ARG A 452 44.32 -1.19 1.52
CA ARG A 452 44.99 0.11 1.63
C ARG A 452 45.18 0.54 3.09
N GLY A 453 46.19 1.39 3.33
CA GLY A 453 46.45 1.98 4.65
C GLY A 453 47.27 1.11 5.59
N SER A 454 47.29 1.49 6.88
CA SER A 454 48.07 0.80 7.92
C SER A 454 47.62 -0.65 8.13
N ALA A 455 48.49 -1.49 8.71
CA ALA A 455 48.13 -2.87 9.05
C ALA A 455 46.87 -2.97 9.94
N ARG A 456 46.76 -2.07 10.93
CA ARG A 456 45.58 -1.97 11.80
C ARG A 456 44.32 -1.60 11.01
N SER A 457 44.38 -0.57 10.17
CA SER A 457 43.24 -0.14 9.34
C SER A 457 42.74 -1.27 8.42
N ARG A 458 43.66 -2.05 7.83
CA ARG A 458 43.31 -3.21 7.00
C ARG A 458 42.65 -4.32 7.81
N ALA A 459 43.15 -4.61 9.02
CA ALA A 459 42.55 -5.60 9.93
C ALA A 459 41.14 -5.19 10.38
N ASP A 460 40.94 -3.92 10.72
CA ASP A 460 39.64 -3.35 11.08
C ASP A 460 38.65 -3.44 9.91
N ALA A 461 39.10 -3.13 8.69
CA ALA A 461 38.28 -3.25 7.48
C ALA A 461 37.87 -4.71 7.20
N ARG A 462 38.76 -5.69 7.40
CA ARG A 462 38.42 -7.12 7.26
C ARG A 462 37.39 -7.56 8.29
N THR A 463 37.54 -7.14 9.54
CA THR A 463 36.56 -7.41 10.61
C THR A 463 35.20 -6.81 10.26
N ARG A 464 35.19 -5.57 9.76
CA ARG A 464 33.97 -4.92 9.29
C ARG A 464 33.34 -5.64 8.10
N LEU A 465 34.13 -6.09 7.13
CA LEU A 465 33.65 -6.84 5.96
C LEU A 465 32.99 -8.15 6.40
N ALA A 466 33.67 -8.96 7.23
CA ALA A 466 33.15 -10.22 7.73
C ALA A 466 31.86 -10.06 8.54
N ARG A 467 31.74 -8.98 9.31
CA ARG A 467 30.52 -8.69 10.08
C ARG A 467 29.35 -8.24 9.18
N MET A 468 29.60 -7.34 8.25
CA MET A 468 28.56 -6.70 7.43
C MET A 468 28.14 -7.59 6.24
N PHE A 469 29.10 -8.27 5.64
CA PHE A 469 28.94 -9.09 4.43
C PHE A 469 29.58 -10.46 4.63
N PRO A 470 29.10 -11.28 5.58
CA PRO A 470 29.70 -12.56 5.94
C PRO A 470 29.73 -13.59 4.80
N THR A 471 28.92 -13.38 3.77
CA THR A 471 28.78 -14.24 2.59
C THR A 471 29.77 -13.92 1.47
N LEU A 472 30.58 -12.86 1.63
CA LEU A 472 31.59 -12.50 0.64
C LEU A 472 32.87 -13.33 0.82
N VAL A 473 33.19 -14.13 -0.18
CA VAL A 473 34.37 -15.00 -0.21
C VAL A 473 35.31 -14.52 -1.32
N LYS A 474 36.57 -14.24 -0.98
CA LYS A 474 37.60 -13.89 -1.96
C LYS A 474 38.11 -15.17 -2.63
N ARG A 475 38.05 -15.24 -3.97
CA ARG A 475 38.63 -16.30 -4.80
C ARG A 475 39.51 -15.67 -5.87
N GLY A 476 40.82 -15.80 -5.72
CA GLY A 476 41.78 -15.02 -6.51
C GLY A 476 41.56 -13.51 -6.30
N ASN A 477 41.35 -12.79 -7.41
CA ASN A 477 41.13 -11.33 -7.39
C ASN A 477 39.66 -10.91 -7.36
N VAL A 478 38.72 -11.86 -7.24
CA VAL A 478 37.28 -11.59 -7.30
C VAL A 478 36.64 -11.99 -5.97
N TYR A 479 35.73 -11.14 -5.49
CA TYR A 479 34.84 -11.47 -4.37
C TYR A 479 33.55 -12.07 -4.91
N TYR A 480 33.14 -13.20 -4.35
CA TYR A 480 31.91 -13.90 -4.67
C TYR A 480 30.92 -13.80 -3.52
N LEU A 481 29.65 -13.62 -3.83
CA LEU A 481 28.53 -13.87 -2.93
C LEU A 481 28.30 -15.39 -2.90
N VAL A 482 28.52 -16.00 -1.74
CA VAL A 482 28.34 -17.44 -1.53
C VAL A 482 27.37 -17.68 -0.38
N GLY A 483 26.29 -18.41 -0.65
CA GLY A 483 25.30 -18.73 0.37
C GLY A 483 24.07 -19.41 -0.23
N VAL A 484 22.99 -19.44 0.55
CA VAL A 484 21.69 -19.94 0.10
C VAL A 484 20.68 -18.83 0.37
N ASN A 485 19.86 -18.49 -0.62
CA ASN A 485 18.82 -17.47 -0.44
C ASN A 485 17.66 -18.04 0.42
N ARG A 486 16.65 -17.23 0.73
CA ARG A 486 15.55 -17.68 1.62
C ARG A 486 14.61 -18.72 1.02
N VAL A 487 14.68 -18.95 -0.29
CA VAL A 487 13.88 -19.99 -0.98
C VAL A 487 14.71 -21.25 -1.24
N GLY A 488 15.91 -21.35 -0.67
CA GLY A 488 16.74 -22.55 -0.74
C GLY A 488 17.65 -22.63 -1.98
N VAL A 489 17.70 -21.58 -2.82
CA VAL A 489 18.54 -21.55 -4.01
C VAL A 489 19.97 -21.18 -3.63
N ALA A 490 20.93 -22.02 -4.04
CA ALA A 490 22.35 -21.76 -3.86
C ALA A 490 22.79 -20.56 -4.71
N ILE A 491 23.53 -19.65 -4.08
CA ILE A 491 24.11 -18.47 -4.70
C ILE A 491 25.63 -18.62 -4.70
N ASN A 492 26.23 -18.46 -5.86
CA ASN A 492 27.68 -18.46 -6.06
C ASN A 492 28.01 -17.53 -7.24
N GLU A 493 27.98 -16.22 -7.00
CA GLU A 493 28.05 -15.22 -8.06
C GLU A 493 29.08 -14.13 -7.74
N PRO A 494 29.77 -13.55 -8.73
CA PRO A 494 30.70 -12.45 -8.49
C PRO A 494 29.98 -11.20 -7.97
N LEU A 495 30.60 -10.50 -7.02
CA LEU A 495 30.11 -9.22 -6.52
C LEU A 495 30.21 -8.15 -7.63
N ARG A 496 29.08 -7.85 -8.26
CA ARG A 496 28.98 -6.85 -9.34
C ARG A 496 27.82 -5.89 -9.11
N PHE A 497 27.92 -4.74 -9.76
CA PHE A 497 26.75 -3.89 -9.97
C PHE A 497 25.82 -4.57 -10.97
N LEU A 498 24.53 -4.48 -10.69
CA LEU A 498 23.49 -4.97 -11.56
C LEU A 498 22.97 -3.86 -12.47
N THR A 499 22.23 -4.27 -13.49
CA THR A 499 21.43 -3.46 -14.40
C THR A 499 19.94 -3.77 -14.23
N GLU A 500 19.05 -3.02 -14.88
CA GLU A 500 17.60 -3.29 -14.82
C GLU A 500 17.23 -4.67 -15.41
N ALA A 501 18.03 -5.19 -16.34
CA ALA A 501 17.86 -6.52 -16.94
C ALA A 501 18.18 -7.66 -15.97
N ASP A 502 18.90 -7.39 -14.88
CA ASP A 502 19.18 -8.39 -13.84
C ASP A 502 18.03 -8.48 -12.81
N ILE A 503 17.10 -7.52 -12.80
CA ILE A 503 16.01 -7.48 -11.81
C ILE A 503 14.79 -8.25 -12.33
N PRO A 504 14.35 -9.33 -11.65
CA PRO A 504 13.19 -10.10 -12.09
C PRO A 504 11.91 -9.26 -12.16
N GLY A 505 11.65 -8.40 -11.16
CA GLY A 505 10.37 -7.70 -11.10
C GLY A 505 9.24 -8.68 -10.88
N LEU A 506 8.24 -8.71 -11.76
CA LEU A 506 7.03 -9.55 -11.61
C LEU A 506 7.27 -11.06 -11.77
N TYR A 507 8.46 -11.44 -12.25
CA TYR A 507 8.79 -12.83 -12.51
C TYR A 507 9.34 -13.53 -11.27
N SER A 508 9.12 -14.84 -11.20
CA SER A 508 9.66 -15.67 -10.13
C SER A 508 11.20 -15.62 -10.15
N PRO A 509 11.86 -15.27 -9.03
CA PRO A 509 13.32 -15.15 -8.99
C PRO A 509 14.03 -16.49 -9.23
N ASP A 510 13.34 -17.62 -9.07
CA ASP A 510 13.90 -18.96 -9.22
C ASP A 510 13.96 -19.40 -10.68
N THR A 511 13.02 -18.94 -11.50
CA THR A 511 12.97 -19.24 -12.94
C THR A 511 13.51 -18.09 -13.80
N TYR A 512 13.76 -16.92 -13.20
CA TYR A 512 14.24 -15.76 -13.94
C TYR A 512 15.70 -15.96 -14.34
N VAL A 513 15.93 -16.02 -15.65
CA VAL A 513 17.29 -16.13 -16.22
C VAL A 513 17.77 -14.76 -16.69
N SER A 514 16.97 -14.06 -17.51
CA SER A 514 17.31 -12.74 -18.06
C SER A 514 16.07 -11.99 -18.53
N ALA A 515 16.23 -10.75 -18.98
CA ALA A 515 15.12 -10.01 -19.61
C ALA A 515 14.62 -10.67 -20.92
N ALA A 516 15.49 -11.40 -21.63
CA ALA A 516 15.14 -12.13 -22.85
C ALA A 516 14.49 -13.50 -22.55
N ASN A 517 14.84 -14.10 -21.40
CA ASN A 517 14.21 -15.32 -20.89
C ASN A 517 13.78 -15.10 -19.44
N PRO A 518 12.63 -14.42 -19.23
CA PRO A 518 12.22 -13.98 -17.91
C PRO A 518 11.66 -15.11 -17.05
N GLY A 519 11.51 -16.32 -17.60
CA GLY A 519 10.91 -17.45 -16.90
C GLY A 519 9.41 -17.25 -16.65
N THR A 520 8.94 -17.76 -15.52
CA THR A 520 7.52 -17.74 -15.15
C THR A 520 7.16 -16.49 -14.35
N PHE A 521 5.96 -15.95 -14.60
CA PHE A 521 5.38 -14.95 -13.71
C PHE A 521 5.25 -15.53 -12.30
N TYR A 522 5.46 -14.68 -11.29
CA TYR A 522 5.11 -15.07 -9.94
C TYR A 522 3.59 -15.03 -9.75
N ILE A 523 3.14 -15.76 -8.74
CA ILE A 523 1.73 -15.81 -8.36
C ILE A 523 1.23 -14.42 -7.94
N VAL A 524 0.02 -14.09 -8.36
CA VAL A 524 -0.69 -12.87 -7.97
C VAL A 524 -1.88 -13.23 -7.10
N ARG A 525 -2.22 -12.35 -6.17
CA ARG A 525 -3.42 -12.45 -5.35
C ARG A 525 -4.50 -11.59 -5.98
N ARG A 526 -5.59 -12.24 -6.40
CA ARG A 526 -6.70 -11.62 -7.12
C ARG A 526 -7.97 -11.70 -6.29
N PRO A 527 -8.78 -10.63 -6.21
CA PRO A 527 -10.13 -10.73 -5.68
C PRO A 527 -10.90 -11.87 -6.37
N VAL A 528 -11.50 -12.77 -5.61
CA VAL A 528 -12.30 -13.87 -6.16
C VAL A 528 -13.48 -13.27 -6.91
N GLU A 529 -13.53 -13.51 -8.22
CA GLU A 529 -14.75 -13.37 -9.00
C GLU A 529 -15.78 -14.32 -8.39
N SER A 530 -16.98 -13.84 -8.07
CA SER A 530 -17.96 -14.63 -7.33
C SER A 530 -18.22 -16.01 -7.95
N ARG A 531 -18.65 -16.91 -7.07
CA ARG A 531 -19.03 -18.29 -7.40
C ARG A 531 -20.54 -18.45 -7.34
#